data_AF-A0A392R6R5-F1
#
_entry.id   AF-A0A392R6R5-F1
#
_cell.length_a   1.000
_cell.length_b   1.000
_cell.length_c   1.000
_cell.angle_alpha   90.00
_cell.angle_beta   90.00
_cell.angle_gamma   90.00
#
_symmetry.space_group_name_H-M   'P 1'
#
loop_
_entity.id
_entity.type
_entity.pdbx_description
1 polymer ?
#
loop_
_entity_poly.entity_id
_entity_poly.type
_entity_poly.pdbx_seq_one_letter_code
_entity_poly.pdbx_strand_id
1 'polypeptide(L)'
;MSKNIPTKWKGKCEIGQDFNTSMCNLKLIGARYFNKGVIASKPNVKISMNSPRDTQGHGSHTSSTVAGNYVNDASYFGYAKGVAR
;
A
#
# COMPACT_ATOMS: atom_id res chain seq x y z
N MET A 1 -8.92 -5.62 -19.85
CA MET A 1 -9.02 -4.77 -18.64
C MET A 1 -8.82 -3.31 -19.07
N SER A 2 -9.62 -2.38 -18.52
CA SER A 2 -9.48 -0.95 -18.84
C SER A 2 -8.06 -0.47 -18.52
N LYS A 3 -7.41 0.22 -19.47
CA LYS A 3 -6.04 0.72 -19.32
C LYS A 3 -5.95 2.05 -18.55
N ASN A 4 -7.05 2.52 -17.95
CA ASN A 4 -7.12 3.80 -17.26
C ASN A 4 -7.77 3.68 -15.89
N ILE A 5 -7.32 4.53 -14.94
CA ILE A 5 -8.00 4.71 -13.65
C ILE A 5 -9.43 5.22 -13.93
N PRO A 6 -10.48 4.65 -13.29
CA PRO A 6 -11.84 5.10 -13.50
C PRO A 6 -12.00 6.60 -13.25
N THR A 7 -12.69 7.32 -14.14
CA THR A 7 -12.89 8.78 -14.05
C THR A 7 -13.61 9.24 -12.77
N LYS A 8 -14.42 8.34 -12.19
CA LYS A 8 -15.09 8.53 -10.90
C LYS A 8 -14.14 8.49 -9.69
N TRP A 9 -12.95 7.92 -9.82
CA TRP A 9 -11.97 7.89 -8.75
C TRP A 9 -11.37 9.28 -8.56
N LYS A 10 -11.51 9.83 -7.34
CA LYS A 10 -10.98 11.15 -6.95
C LYS A 10 -9.98 11.06 -5.80
N GLY A 11 -9.46 9.85 -5.54
CA GLY A 11 -8.46 9.62 -4.50
C GLY A 11 -7.10 10.24 -4.85
N LYS A 12 -6.16 10.16 -3.92
CA LYS A 12 -4.80 10.71 -4.06
C LYS A 12 -3.74 9.67 -3.75
N CYS A 13 -2.60 9.77 -4.42
CA CYS A 13 -1.35 9.15 -4.01
C CYS A 13 -0.59 10.16 -3.13
N GLU A 14 -0.66 10.01 -1.81
CA GLU A 14 -0.06 10.96 -0.88
C GLU A 14 1.45 10.73 -0.76
N ILE A 15 2.23 11.81 -0.91
CA ILE A 15 3.68 11.79 -0.77
C ILE A 15 4.02 11.71 0.73
N GLY A 16 5.11 11.00 1.05
CA GLY A 16 5.69 10.98 2.39
C GLY A 16 7.10 10.40 2.35
N GLN A 17 7.62 10.06 3.52
CA GLN A 17 8.90 9.37 3.67
C GLN A 17 8.97 8.13 2.75
N ASP A 18 9.97 8.10 1.87
CA ASP A 18 10.23 6.99 0.92
C ASP A 18 9.00 6.56 0.09
N PHE A 19 8.08 7.50 -0.17
CA PHE A 19 6.88 7.25 -0.96
C PHE A 19 6.51 8.49 -1.77
N ASN A 20 6.56 8.39 -3.10
CA ASN A 20 6.25 9.48 -4.01
C ASN A 20 5.04 9.14 -4.92
N THR A 21 4.62 10.09 -5.76
CA THR A 21 3.42 9.93 -6.61
C THR A 21 3.56 8.85 -7.67
N SER A 22 4.77 8.49 -8.11
CA SER A 22 4.98 7.44 -9.12
C SER A 22 4.82 6.03 -8.55
N MET A 23 4.67 5.89 -7.23
CA MET A 23 4.41 4.60 -6.59
C MET A 23 2.95 4.14 -6.69
N CYS A 24 2.03 5.03 -7.03
CA CYS A 24 0.69 4.61 -7.47
C CYS A 24 0.68 4.31 -8.97
N ASN A 25 -0.13 3.34 -9.37
CA ASN A 25 -0.24 2.87 -10.74
C ASN A 25 -1.70 2.44 -11.04
N LEU A 26 -1.91 1.71 -12.14
CA LEU A 26 -3.25 1.25 -12.54
C LEU A 26 -3.85 0.17 -11.62
N LYS A 27 -3.06 -0.38 -10.68
CA LYS A 27 -3.50 -1.35 -9.67
C LYS A 27 -3.67 -0.69 -8.31
N LEU A 28 -2.59 -0.13 -7.76
CA LEU A 28 -2.63 0.69 -6.55
C LEU A 28 -2.93 2.15 -6.97
N ILE A 29 -4.22 2.47 -7.11
CA ILE A 29 -4.68 3.75 -7.66
C ILE A 29 -4.73 4.90 -6.64
N GLY A 30 -4.41 4.63 -5.36
CA GLY A 30 -4.34 5.63 -4.31
C GLY A 30 -3.76 5.07 -3.02
N ALA A 31 -3.13 5.95 -2.25
CA ALA A 31 -2.46 5.60 -1.00
C ALA A 31 -2.45 6.82 -0.09
N ARG A 32 -2.90 6.66 1.16
CA ARG A 32 -3.06 7.73 2.16
C ARG A 32 -2.62 7.19 3.52
N TYR A 33 -2.25 8.08 4.44
CA TYR A 33 -1.93 7.75 5.82
C TYR A 33 -2.48 8.83 6.75
N PHE A 34 -2.73 8.46 8.00
CA PHE A 34 -3.42 9.34 8.96
C PHE A 34 -2.72 9.28 10.31
N ASN A 35 -1.91 10.29 10.60
CA ASN A 35 -1.08 10.35 11.81
C ASN A 35 -1.31 11.60 12.67
N LYS A 36 -2.23 12.49 12.27
CA LYS A 36 -2.52 13.74 13.00
C LYS A 36 -2.87 13.50 14.47
N GLY A 37 -3.60 12.43 14.79
CA GLY A 37 -3.91 12.07 16.17
C GLY A 37 -2.67 11.66 17.00
N VAL A 38 -1.71 10.97 16.36
CA VAL A 38 -0.45 10.59 17.00
C VAL A 38 0.38 11.85 17.30
N ILE A 39 0.47 12.77 16.34
CA ILE A 39 1.19 14.05 16.53
C ILE A 39 0.49 14.91 17.60
N ALA A 40 -0.83 15.00 17.59
CA ALA A 40 -1.57 15.78 18.57
C ALA A 40 -1.41 15.25 20.00
N SER A 41 -1.38 13.92 20.18
CA SER A 41 -1.17 13.30 21.51
C SER A 41 0.28 13.35 21.97
N LYS A 42 1.25 13.36 21.05
CA LYS A 42 2.69 13.41 21.33
C LYS A 42 3.40 14.31 20.31
N PRO A 43 3.46 15.64 20.55
CA PRO A 43 3.96 16.61 19.56
C PRO A 43 5.39 16.35 19.05
N ASN A 44 6.26 15.78 19.89
CA ASN A 44 7.66 15.49 19.56
C ASN A 44 7.90 14.02 19.15
N VAL A 45 6.84 13.29 18.78
CA VAL A 45 6.97 11.90 18.34
C VAL A 45 7.73 11.83 17.03
N LYS A 46 8.77 10.99 16.98
CA LYS A 46 9.47 10.66 15.74
C LYS A 46 8.75 9.51 15.05
N ILE A 47 8.06 9.79 13.95
CA ILE A 47 7.43 8.77 13.12
C ILE A 47 8.49 8.22 12.15
N SER A 48 8.84 6.95 12.31
CA SER A 48 9.90 6.29 11.51
C SER A 48 9.56 6.19 10.02
N MET A 49 8.29 5.96 9.69
CA MET A 49 7.79 5.94 8.31
C MET A 49 6.57 6.84 8.19
N ASN A 50 6.83 8.10 7.85
CA ASN A 50 5.79 9.13 7.74
C ASN A 50 5.19 9.16 6.32
N SER A 51 4.58 8.05 5.90
CA SER A 51 4.03 7.85 4.56
C SER A 51 3.00 6.71 4.53
N PRO A 52 2.34 6.42 3.38
CA PRO A 52 1.49 5.23 3.23
C PRO A 52 2.26 3.90 3.25
N ARG A 53 3.59 3.90 3.31
CA ARG A 53 4.40 2.68 3.25
C ARG A 53 4.20 1.82 4.49
N ASP A 54 3.85 0.56 4.27
CA ASP A 54 3.75 -0.46 5.32
C ASP A 54 5.14 -0.90 5.79
N THR A 55 5.35 -0.94 7.10
CA THR A 55 6.57 -1.42 7.76
C THR A 55 6.36 -2.66 8.61
N GLN A 56 5.12 -3.16 8.74
CA GLN A 56 4.77 -4.33 9.55
C GLN A 56 4.36 -5.54 8.70
N GLY A 57 3.75 -5.30 7.53
CA GLY A 57 3.36 -6.33 6.56
C GLY A 57 1.88 -6.73 6.61
N HIS A 58 1.16 -6.45 7.71
CA HIS A 58 -0.28 -6.80 7.81
C HIS A 58 -1.12 -6.15 6.71
N GLY A 59 -0.86 -4.88 6.40
CA GLY A 59 -1.57 -4.14 5.36
C GLY A 59 -1.27 -4.72 3.98
N SER A 60 0.00 -5.04 3.72
CA SER A 60 0.46 -5.66 2.48
C SER A 60 -0.14 -7.04 2.27
N HIS A 61 -0.10 -7.90 3.29
CA HIS A 61 -0.70 -9.24 3.28
C HIS A 61 -2.20 -9.16 2.98
N THR A 62 -2.96 -8.39 3.77
CA THR A 62 -4.41 -8.23 3.60
C THR A 62 -4.78 -7.69 2.22
N SER A 63 -4.07 -6.66 1.74
CA SER A 63 -4.34 -6.05 0.43
C SER A 63 -4.06 -7.02 -0.71
N SER A 64 -3.00 -7.81 -0.60
CA SER A 64 -2.66 -8.84 -1.58
C SER A 64 -3.66 -10.00 -1.61
N THR A 65 -4.30 -10.33 -0.49
CA THR A 65 -5.34 -11.36 -0.43
C THR A 65 -6.64 -10.90 -1.10
N VAL A 66 -7.07 -9.65 -0.90
CA VAL A 66 -8.35 -9.17 -1.44
C VAL A 66 -8.26 -8.79 -2.92
N ALA A 67 -7.13 -8.26 -3.35
CA ALA A 67 -6.96 -7.70 -4.68
C ALA A 67 -5.49 -7.78 -5.13
N GLY A 68 -4.82 -8.91 -4.93
CA GLY A 68 -3.50 -9.15 -5.50
C GLY A 68 -3.50 -9.05 -7.02
N ASN A 69 -2.32 -8.85 -7.62
CA ASN A 69 -2.14 -9.23 -9.01
C ASN A 69 -1.54 -10.63 -9.04
N TYR A 70 -1.68 -11.34 -10.15
CA TYR A 70 -1.12 -12.67 -10.30
C TYR A 70 0.40 -12.66 -10.09
N VAL A 71 0.90 -13.49 -9.17
CA VAL A 71 2.31 -13.75 -8.95
C VAL A 71 2.54 -15.26 -9.08
N ASN A 72 3.23 -15.66 -10.15
CA ASN A 72 3.58 -17.05 -10.38
C ASN A 72 4.68 -17.51 -9.42
N ASP A 73 4.71 -18.81 -9.14
CA ASP A 73 5.71 -19.47 -8.29
C ASP A 73 5.83 -18.86 -6.88
N ALA A 74 4.74 -18.30 -6.36
CA ALA A 74 4.66 -17.85 -4.98
C ALA A 74 4.64 -19.07 -4.03
N SER A 75 5.36 -18.95 -2.90
CA SER A 75 5.38 -19.93 -1.83
C SER A 75 5.82 -19.28 -0.51
N TYR A 76 5.56 -19.94 0.61
CA TYR A 76 6.14 -19.58 1.91
C TYR A 76 7.14 -20.66 2.32
N PHE A 77 8.43 -20.40 2.17
CA PHE A 77 9.50 -21.39 2.41
C PHE A 77 9.24 -22.76 1.72
N GLY A 78 8.67 -22.75 0.51
CA GLY A 78 8.32 -23.95 -0.25
C GLY A 78 6.90 -24.50 0.00
N TYR A 79 6.22 -24.08 1.06
CA TYR A 79 4.82 -24.42 1.31
C TYR A 79 3.87 -23.61 0.43
N ALA A 80 2.69 -24.20 0.14
CA ALA A 80 1.62 -23.58 -0.65
C ALA A 80 2.10 -23.05 -2.02
N LYS A 81 2.95 -23.81 -2.72
CA LYS A 81 3.45 -23.44 -4.05
C LYS A 81 2.29 -23.26 -5.02
N GLY A 82 2.23 -22.12 -5.70
CA GLY A 82 1.22 -21.85 -6.72
C GLY A 82 1.25 -20.41 -7.22
N VAL A 83 0.08 -19.93 -7.63
CA VAL A 83 -0.11 -18.56 -8.09
C VAL A 83 -0.86 -17.78 -7.01
N ALA A 84 -0.20 -16.76 -6.43
CA ALA A 84 -0.87 -15.81 -5.53
C ALA A 84 -1.69 -14.81 -6.35
N ARG A 85 -2.89 -14.46 -5.90
CA ARG A 85 -3.81 -13.54 -6.59
C ARG A 85 -4.86 -12.97 -5.64
#